data_AF-A0AA35XZV8-F1
#
_entry.id   AF-A0AA35XZV8-F1
#
_cell.length_a   1.000
_cell.length_b   1.000
_cell.length_c   1.000
_cell.angle_alpha   90.00
_cell.angle_beta   90.00
_cell.angle_gamma   90.00
#
_symmetry.space_group_name_H-M   'P 1'
#
loop_
_entity.id
_entity.type
_entity.pdbx_description
1 polymer ?
#
loop_
_entity_poly.entity_id
_entity_poly.type
_entity_poly.pdbx_seq_one_letter_code
_entity_poly.pdbx_strand_id
1 'polypeptide(L)'
;MAADPFPLWPARIVAEDVYRSVWERVRPAFLASMATQRIPLTLAESLARVYVPLAAWVLTHRDNGPFVLGVNGAQGSGKSTLCDFLALILREGYGCKVAGFSIDDLYKTRSERERLAREVHPLLMTRGVPGTHDVELGLQTLDRLTKIGPEVSVALPAFDKSVDDRRPLSAWPQITAPVDVVIFEGWCVGCVPQVGEDLVRPINALESGEDADGSWRTYVNEQLGGPYAELFDRLDRLIMLKVPDLECVYRWRGLQERKLAAAVRGNGSSSHRLMDEAALRRFIMHYERLTRHMLAEMPARADITLFLDENHRFVRAHINE
;
A
#
# COMPACT_ATOMS: atom_id res chain seq x y z
N MET A 1 -20.06 -13.00 -33.59
CA MET A 1 -18.96 -12.98 -32.60
C MET A 1 -19.12 -11.70 -31.80
N ALA A 2 -19.59 -11.81 -30.55
CA ALA A 2 -19.67 -10.64 -29.68
C ALA A 2 -18.23 -10.18 -29.38
N ALA A 3 -17.95 -8.89 -29.53
CA ALA A 3 -16.68 -8.30 -29.13
C ALA A 3 -16.39 -8.69 -27.67
N ASP A 4 -15.15 -9.08 -27.38
CA ASP A 4 -14.71 -9.44 -26.02
C ASP A 4 -15.08 -8.28 -25.07
N PRO A 5 -15.96 -8.50 -24.08
CA PRO A 5 -16.44 -7.40 -23.27
C PRO A 5 -15.37 -6.84 -22.32
N PHE A 6 -14.20 -7.48 -22.12
CA PHE A 6 -13.28 -7.06 -21.05
C PHE A 6 -11.76 -7.20 -21.32
N PRO A 7 -11.12 -6.26 -22.05
CA PRO A 7 -9.69 -6.31 -22.41
C PRO A 7 -8.78 -5.60 -21.40
N LEU A 8 -9.12 -5.57 -20.10
CA LEU A 8 -8.33 -4.79 -19.12
C LEU A 8 -6.89 -5.32 -19.00
N TRP A 9 -6.71 -6.64 -19.18
CA TRP A 9 -5.43 -7.32 -19.13
C TRP A 9 -4.88 -7.55 -20.55
N PRO A 10 -3.56 -7.44 -20.76
CA PRO A 10 -2.94 -7.59 -22.08
C PRO A 10 -3.00 -9.04 -22.62
N ALA A 11 -3.22 -10.02 -21.74
CA ALA A 11 -3.35 -11.43 -22.08
C ALA A 11 -4.33 -12.14 -21.14
N ARG A 12 -4.78 -13.34 -21.55
CA ARG A 12 -5.63 -14.19 -20.73
C ARG A 12 -4.78 -14.85 -19.64
N ILE A 13 -4.93 -14.38 -18.40
CA ILE A 13 -4.14 -14.85 -17.25
C ILE A 13 -4.58 -16.25 -16.78
N VAL A 14 -5.83 -16.64 -17.05
CA VAL A 14 -6.44 -17.87 -16.52
C VAL A 14 -7.32 -18.53 -17.58
N ALA A 15 -7.38 -19.86 -17.55
CA ALA A 15 -8.40 -20.61 -18.27
C ALA A 15 -9.82 -20.18 -17.82
N GLU A 16 -10.77 -20.17 -18.76
CA GLU A 16 -12.11 -19.59 -18.56
C GLU A 16 -12.93 -20.32 -17.50
N ASP A 17 -12.81 -21.64 -17.45
CA ASP A 17 -13.47 -22.53 -16.53
C ASP A 17 -13.00 -22.31 -15.09
N VAL A 18 -11.68 -22.21 -14.88
CA VAL A 18 -11.07 -21.89 -13.58
C VAL A 18 -11.52 -20.51 -13.12
N TYR A 19 -11.44 -19.51 -14.01
CA TYR A 19 -11.92 -18.15 -13.74
C TYR A 19 -13.40 -18.14 -13.31
N ARG A 20 -14.28 -18.83 -14.05
CA ARG A 20 -15.73 -18.82 -13.77
C ARG A 20 -16.03 -19.50 -12.45
N SER A 21 -15.40 -20.65 -12.17
CA SER A 21 -15.56 -21.37 -10.91
C SER A 21 -15.16 -20.52 -9.70
N VAL A 22 -14.01 -19.84 -9.77
CA VAL A 22 -13.53 -18.95 -8.70
C VAL A 22 -14.45 -17.76 -8.54
N TRP A 23 -14.83 -17.11 -9.64
CA TRP A 23 -15.74 -15.95 -9.61
C TRP A 23 -17.08 -16.28 -8.93
N GLU A 24 -17.72 -17.40 -9.29
CA GLU A 24 -18.99 -17.82 -8.67
C GLU A 24 -18.83 -18.07 -7.18
N ARG A 25 -17.73 -18.70 -6.77
CA ARG A 25 -17.43 -19.02 -5.37
C ARG A 25 -17.22 -17.78 -4.50
N VAL A 26 -16.44 -16.81 -4.98
CA VAL A 26 -16.04 -15.64 -4.16
C VAL A 26 -17.04 -14.49 -4.20
N ARG A 27 -17.92 -14.44 -5.21
CA ARG A 27 -18.85 -13.32 -5.44
C ARG A 27 -19.72 -12.99 -4.21
N PRO A 28 -20.31 -13.95 -3.47
CA PRO A 28 -21.11 -13.61 -2.28
C PRO A 28 -20.28 -12.90 -1.20
N ALA A 29 -19.11 -13.44 -0.87
CA ALA A 29 -18.21 -12.88 0.14
C ALA A 29 -17.66 -11.51 -0.29
N PHE A 30 -17.34 -11.35 -1.57
CA PHE A 30 -16.89 -10.08 -2.14
C PHE A 30 -17.96 -8.98 -2.02
N LEU A 31 -19.20 -9.26 -2.42
CA LEU A 31 -20.32 -8.31 -2.31
C LEU A 31 -20.63 -7.93 -0.86
N ALA A 32 -20.55 -8.90 0.07
CA ALA A 32 -20.70 -8.64 1.50
C ALA A 32 -19.58 -7.72 2.03
N SER A 33 -18.33 -7.97 1.64
CA SER A 33 -17.19 -7.14 2.03
C SER A 33 -17.29 -5.72 1.45
N MET A 34 -17.72 -5.55 0.19
CA MET A 34 -18.03 -4.24 -0.39
C MET A 34 -19.05 -3.46 0.44
N ALA A 35 -20.14 -4.11 0.86
CA ALA A 35 -21.17 -3.48 1.69
C ALA A 35 -20.60 -3.01 3.04
N THR A 36 -19.83 -3.86 3.73
CA THR A 36 -19.17 -3.54 4.99
C THR A 36 -18.21 -2.36 4.87
N GLN A 37 -17.40 -2.34 3.80
CA GLN A 37 -16.46 -1.25 3.52
C GLN A 37 -17.12 -0.01 2.90
N ARG A 38 -18.45 -0.03 2.68
CA ARG A 38 -19.22 1.05 2.03
C ARG A 38 -18.70 1.42 0.64
N ILE A 39 -18.28 0.42 -0.11
CA ILE A 39 -17.79 0.54 -1.49
C ILE A 39 -19.00 0.49 -2.44
N PRO A 40 -19.13 1.44 -3.40
CA PRO A 40 -20.26 1.45 -4.33
C PRO A 40 -20.38 0.15 -5.13
N LEU A 41 -21.58 -0.44 -5.19
CA LEU A 41 -21.86 -1.66 -5.97
C LEU A 41 -21.60 -1.50 -7.46
N THR A 42 -21.53 -0.26 -7.97
CA THR A 42 -21.07 0.03 -9.34
C THR A 42 -19.66 -0.48 -9.62
N LEU A 43 -18.86 -0.75 -8.58
CA LEU A 43 -17.54 -1.35 -8.70
C LEU A 43 -17.57 -2.88 -8.64
N ALA A 44 -18.73 -3.53 -8.51
CA ALA A 44 -18.81 -4.99 -8.42
C ALA A 44 -18.27 -5.69 -9.67
N GLU A 45 -18.33 -5.04 -10.84
CA GLU A 45 -17.73 -5.53 -12.08
C GLU A 45 -16.21 -5.70 -11.98
N SER A 46 -15.55 -4.96 -11.07
CA SER A 46 -14.10 -5.09 -10.85
C SER A 46 -13.72 -6.47 -10.31
N LEU A 47 -14.64 -7.18 -9.64
CA LEU A 47 -14.39 -8.56 -9.20
C LEU A 47 -13.95 -9.43 -10.37
N ALA A 48 -14.79 -9.42 -11.41
CA ALA A 48 -14.57 -10.13 -12.65
C ALA A 48 -13.35 -9.59 -13.41
N ARG A 49 -13.28 -8.26 -13.53
CA ARG A 49 -12.35 -7.61 -14.46
C ARG A 49 -10.93 -7.45 -13.95
N VAL A 50 -10.73 -7.44 -12.64
CA VAL A 50 -9.46 -7.07 -12.01
C VAL A 50 -9.08 -8.09 -10.96
N TYR A 51 -9.95 -8.33 -9.99
CA TYR A 51 -9.54 -9.04 -8.79
C TYR A 51 -9.35 -10.55 -8.99
N VAL A 52 -10.26 -11.23 -9.71
CA VAL A 52 -10.09 -12.67 -10.00
C VAL A 52 -8.88 -12.92 -10.91
N PRO A 53 -8.67 -12.19 -12.03
CA PRO A 53 -7.46 -12.33 -12.83
C PRO A 53 -6.19 -12.04 -12.05
N LEU A 54 -6.20 -11.00 -11.19
CA LEU A 54 -5.03 -10.65 -10.38
C LEU A 54 -4.68 -11.75 -9.37
N ALA A 55 -5.67 -12.31 -8.67
CA ALA A 55 -5.45 -13.41 -7.74
C ALA A 55 -4.88 -14.64 -8.43
N ALA A 56 -5.34 -14.92 -9.65
CA ALA A 56 -4.79 -16.02 -10.42
C ALA A 56 -3.36 -15.74 -10.92
N TRP A 57 -3.08 -14.51 -11.35
CA TRP A 57 -1.72 -14.10 -11.72
C TRP A 57 -0.74 -14.35 -10.56
N VAL A 58 -1.11 -13.95 -9.34
CA VAL A 58 -0.33 -14.22 -8.12
C VAL A 58 -0.04 -15.71 -7.96
N LEU A 59 -1.04 -16.57 -8.19
CA LEU A 59 -0.85 -18.02 -8.07
C LEU A 59 0.02 -18.63 -9.17
N THR A 60 0.00 -18.06 -10.38
CA THR A 60 0.87 -18.52 -11.47
C THR A 60 2.34 -18.13 -11.29
N HIS A 61 2.62 -17.11 -10.46
CA HIS A 61 3.98 -16.63 -10.18
C HIS A 61 4.50 -17.08 -8.81
N ARG A 62 3.68 -17.84 -8.07
CA ARG A 62 4.08 -18.45 -6.81
C ARG A 62 4.66 -19.84 -7.09
N ASP A 63 5.90 -20.05 -6.65
CA ASP A 63 6.52 -21.38 -6.57
C ASP A 63 6.02 -22.17 -5.34
N ASN A 64 6.64 -23.32 -5.05
CA ASN A 64 6.39 -24.06 -3.82
C ASN A 64 6.95 -23.32 -2.59
N GLY A 65 6.22 -22.33 -2.08
CA GLY A 65 6.57 -21.60 -0.87
C GLY A 65 5.74 -20.33 -0.63
N PRO A 66 6.03 -19.59 0.46
CA PRO A 66 5.40 -18.30 0.73
C PRO A 66 5.84 -17.26 -0.30
N PHE A 67 4.88 -16.66 -1.00
CA PHE A 67 5.10 -15.63 -2.01
C PHE A 67 4.84 -14.23 -1.45
N VAL A 68 5.81 -13.32 -1.55
CA VAL A 68 5.75 -11.95 -1.02
C VAL A 68 5.38 -10.97 -2.13
N LEU A 69 4.13 -10.52 -2.10
CA LEU A 69 3.59 -9.53 -3.03
C LEU A 69 3.67 -8.13 -2.44
N GLY A 70 4.45 -7.27 -3.07
CA GLY A 70 4.45 -5.83 -2.82
C GLY A 70 3.27 -5.14 -3.49
N VAL A 71 2.57 -4.26 -2.77
CA VAL A 71 1.51 -3.41 -3.35
C VAL A 71 1.80 -1.94 -3.07
N ASN A 72 2.13 -1.22 -4.13
CA ASN A 72 2.34 0.22 -4.12
C ASN A 72 1.06 0.97 -4.53
N GLY A 73 0.82 2.13 -3.91
CA GLY A 73 -0.15 3.10 -4.43
C GLY A 73 -0.19 4.37 -3.60
N ALA A 74 -0.44 5.51 -4.26
CA ALA A 74 -0.52 6.79 -3.55
C ALA A 74 -1.64 6.79 -2.49
N GLN A 75 -1.57 7.74 -1.55
CA GLN A 75 -2.54 7.88 -0.48
C GLN A 75 -3.96 8.07 -1.06
N GLY A 76 -4.93 7.32 -0.56
CA GLY A 76 -6.31 7.37 -1.06
C GLY A 76 -6.56 6.68 -2.40
N SER A 77 -5.56 6.00 -2.99
CA SER A 77 -5.71 5.21 -4.24
C SER A 77 -6.61 3.98 -4.12
N GLY A 78 -6.87 3.50 -2.89
CA GLY A 78 -7.61 2.26 -2.65
C GLY A 78 -6.73 1.02 -2.45
N LYS A 79 -5.41 1.16 -2.26
CA LYS A 79 -4.48 0.05 -2.03
C LYS A 79 -4.92 -0.94 -0.93
N SER A 80 -5.38 -0.46 0.23
CA SER A 80 -5.81 -1.34 1.33
C SER A 80 -7.06 -2.12 0.95
N THR A 81 -8.00 -1.48 0.25
CA THR A 81 -9.16 -2.17 -0.35
C THR A 81 -8.74 -3.20 -1.39
N LEU A 82 -7.75 -2.90 -2.24
CA LEU A 82 -7.22 -3.87 -3.19
C LEU A 82 -6.68 -5.11 -2.46
N CYS A 83 -5.86 -4.89 -1.43
CA CYS A 83 -5.23 -5.94 -0.63
C CYS A 83 -6.26 -6.79 0.10
N ASP A 84 -7.28 -6.18 0.71
CA ASP A 84 -8.35 -6.89 1.43
C ASP A 84 -9.14 -7.81 0.49
N PHE A 85 -9.50 -7.33 -0.70
CA PHE A 85 -10.22 -8.14 -1.68
C PHE A 85 -9.34 -9.21 -2.32
N LEU A 86 -8.07 -8.91 -2.60
CA LEU A 86 -7.13 -9.89 -3.11
C LEU A 86 -6.94 -11.03 -2.08
N ALA A 87 -6.75 -10.69 -0.80
CA ALA A 87 -6.65 -11.67 0.28
C ALA A 87 -7.94 -12.50 0.42
N LEU A 88 -9.11 -11.88 0.33
CA LEU A 88 -10.40 -12.59 0.34
C LEU A 88 -10.49 -13.61 -0.80
N ILE A 89 -10.12 -13.23 -2.01
CA ILE A 89 -10.22 -14.12 -3.18
C ILE A 89 -9.19 -15.24 -3.12
N LEU A 90 -7.97 -14.96 -2.67
CA LEU A 90 -6.95 -15.99 -2.44
C LEU A 90 -7.41 -17.02 -1.38
N ARG A 91 -8.04 -16.56 -0.29
CA ARG A 91 -8.58 -17.43 0.77
C ARG A 91 -9.79 -18.23 0.31
N GLU A 92 -10.86 -17.54 -0.10
CA GLU A 92 -12.16 -18.17 -0.41
C GLU A 92 -12.14 -18.87 -1.77
N GLY A 93 -11.44 -18.30 -2.75
CA GLY A 93 -11.37 -18.79 -4.12
C GLY A 93 -10.39 -19.95 -4.28
N TYR A 94 -9.23 -19.86 -3.63
CA TYR A 94 -8.11 -20.77 -3.87
C TYR A 94 -7.61 -21.50 -2.61
N GLY A 95 -8.21 -21.26 -1.44
CA GLY A 95 -7.84 -21.95 -0.19
C GLY A 95 -6.49 -21.54 0.36
N CYS A 96 -5.91 -20.40 -0.09
CA CYS A 96 -4.61 -19.95 0.35
C CYS A 96 -4.66 -19.33 1.75
N LYS A 97 -3.62 -19.57 2.55
CA LYS A 97 -3.39 -18.85 3.80
C LYS A 97 -2.62 -17.55 3.50
N VAL A 98 -3.26 -16.41 3.76
CA VAL A 98 -2.70 -15.09 3.38
C VAL A 98 -2.39 -14.26 4.62
N ALA A 99 -1.13 -13.85 4.77
CA ALA A 99 -0.72 -12.78 5.68
C ALA A 99 -0.78 -11.42 4.96
N GLY A 100 -1.12 -10.36 5.67
CA GLY A 100 -1.05 -9.01 5.12
C GLY A 100 -0.69 -8.01 6.21
N PHE A 101 0.22 -7.09 5.89
CA PHE A 101 0.55 -5.96 6.76
C PHE A 101 1.01 -4.76 5.93
N SER A 102 0.89 -3.57 6.50
CA SER A 102 1.25 -2.32 5.86
C SER A 102 2.64 -1.87 6.28
N ILE A 103 3.35 -1.13 5.42
CA ILE A 103 4.53 -0.38 5.87
C ILE A 103 4.17 0.61 6.98
N ASP A 104 2.93 1.13 6.99
CA ASP A 104 2.43 1.99 8.06
C ASP A 104 2.40 1.27 9.43
N ASP A 105 2.30 -0.06 9.46
CA ASP A 105 2.37 -0.83 10.71
C ASP A 105 3.80 -0.88 11.28
N LEU A 106 4.79 -0.57 10.45
CA LEU A 106 6.20 -0.51 10.80
C LEU A 106 6.66 0.88 11.23
N TYR A 107 5.79 1.86 11.45
CA TYR A 107 6.25 3.17 11.90
C TYR A 107 7.11 3.06 13.17
N LYS A 108 8.18 3.87 13.21
CA LYS A 108 8.95 4.11 14.42
C LYS A 108 8.03 4.65 15.52
N THR A 109 8.34 4.29 16.76
CA THR A 109 7.61 4.80 17.92
C THR A 109 7.69 6.32 17.94
N ARG A 110 6.80 6.95 18.71
CA ARG A 110 6.83 8.41 18.83
C ARG A 110 8.18 8.89 19.38
N SER A 111 8.71 8.22 20.41
CA SER A 111 9.99 8.58 21.02
C SER A 111 11.17 8.43 20.07
N GLU A 112 11.16 7.40 19.21
CA GLU A 112 12.18 7.23 18.17
C GLU A 112 12.12 8.35 17.13
N ARG A 113 10.93 8.80 16.71
CA ARG A 113 10.77 9.92 15.79
C ARG A 113 11.14 11.26 16.43
N GLU A 114 10.85 11.47 17.70
CA GLU A 114 11.31 12.64 18.45
C GLU A 114 12.85 12.70 18.50
N ARG A 115 13.51 11.55 18.62
CA ARG A 115 14.97 11.46 18.53
C ARG A 115 15.46 11.78 17.12
N LEU A 116 14.88 11.18 16.07
CA LEU A 116 15.22 11.51 14.68
C LEU A 116 15.04 12.99 14.35
N ALA A 117 13.97 13.61 14.87
CA ALA A 117 13.70 15.03 14.65
C ALA A 117 14.78 15.94 15.25
N ARG A 118 15.40 15.53 16.36
CA ARG A 118 16.50 16.26 17.01
C ARG A 118 17.86 15.98 16.39
N GLU A 119 18.12 14.72 16.02
CA GLU A 119 19.45 14.25 15.60
C GLU A 119 19.68 14.40 14.09
N VAL A 120 18.61 14.37 13.28
CA VAL A 120 18.70 14.35 11.82
C VAL A 120 18.00 15.56 11.21
N HIS A 121 16.67 15.66 11.34
CA HIS A 121 15.91 16.78 10.77
C HIS A 121 14.51 16.92 11.37
N PRO A 122 14.02 18.13 11.73
CA PRO A 122 12.71 18.33 12.38
C PRO A 122 11.51 17.71 11.66
N LEU A 123 11.52 17.70 10.32
CA LEU A 123 10.45 17.09 9.52
C LEU A 123 10.29 15.57 9.73
N LEU A 124 11.28 14.88 10.31
CA LEU A 124 11.20 13.46 10.63
C LEU A 124 10.37 13.15 11.88
N MET A 125 9.88 14.18 12.59
CA MET A 125 8.82 13.99 13.59
C MET A 125 7.53 13.49 12.94
N THR A 126 7.22 13.94 11.71
CA THR A 126 6.05 13.49 10.96
C THR A 126 6.28 12.07 10.45
N ARG A 127 5.49 11.10 10.93
CA ARG A 127 5.48 9.74 10.37
C ARG A 127 5.08 9.77 8.89
N GLY A 128 5.77 9.00 8.05
CA GLY A 128 5.36 8.81 6.67
C GLY A 128 6.49 8.53 5.71
N VAL A 129 7.50 9.39 5.70
CA VAL A 129 8.60 9.31 4.72
C VAL A 129 9.61 8.21 5.06
N PRO A 130 10.34 7.66 4.07
CA PRO A 130 11.47 6.79 4.32
C PRO A 130 12.39 7.33 5.42
N GLY A 131 12.81 6.43 6.32
CA GLY A 131 13.52 6.76 7.56
C GLY A 131 12.64 6.84 8.80
N THR A 132 11.32 6.98 8.64
CA THR A 132 10.36 7.02 9.76
C THR A 132 9.74 5.65 10.10
N HIS A 133 10.17 4.58 9.43
CA HIS A 133 9.75 3.21 9.69
C HIS A 133 10.90 2.38 10.30
N ASP A 134 10.56 1.32 10.99
CA ASP A 134 11.45 0.30 11.51
C ASP A 134 11.56 -0.83 10.50
N VAL A 135 12.51 -0.62 9.60
CA VAL A 135 12.80 -1.53 8.49
C VAL A 135 13.24 -2.90 8.99
N GLU A 136 14.01 -2.95 10.07
CA GLU A 136 14.48 -4.19 10.68
C GLU A 136 13.31 -5.03 11.19
N LEU A 137 12.31 -4.40 11.84
CA LEU A 137 11.07 -5.08 12.20
C LEU A 137 10.34 -5.64 10.95
N GLY A 138 10.35 -4.91 9.84
CA GLY A 138 9.81 -5.38 8.56
C GLY A 138 10.52 -6.61 8.01
N LEU A 139 11.85 -6.57 7.96
CA LEU A 139 12.70 -7.69 7.53
C LEU A 139 12.47 -8.93 8.39
N GLN A 140 12.47 -8.77 9.71
CA GLN A 140 12.19 -9.85 10.65
C GLN A 140 10.77 -10.40 10.47
N THR A 141 9.77 -9.55 10.24
CA THR A 141 8.39 -10.00 9.98
C THR A 141 8.32 -10.85 8.71
N LEU A 142 8.93 -10.41 7.61
CA LEU A 142 8.95 -11.16 6.35
C LEU A 142 9.71 -12.49 6.51
N ASP A 143 10.87 -12.49 7.17
CA ASP A 143 11.64 -13.70 7.44
C ASP A 143 10.84 -14.69 8.29
N ARG A 144 10.11 -14.22 9.30
CA ARG A 144 9.25 -15.08 10.13
C ARG A 144 8.08 -15.67 9.35
N LEU A 145 7.53 -14.94 8.39
CA LEU A 145 6.43 -15.43 7.55
C LEU A 145 6.91 -16.42 6.48
N THR A 146 8.14 -16.27 6.00
CA THR A 146 8.67 -17.00 4.84
C THR A 146 9.53 -18.21 5.20
N LYS A 147 10.21 -18.21 6.37
CA LYS A 147 11.24 -19.20 6.73
C LYS A 147 10.88 -20.10 7.91
N ILE A 148 9.80 -19.82 8.64
CA ILE A 148 9.45 -20.57 9.85
C ILE A 148 8.70 -21.87 9.51
N GLY A 149 8.96 -22.91 10.30
CA GLY A 149 8.29 -24.21 10.21
C GLY A 149 6.78 -24.18 10.50
N PRO A 150 6.09 -25.31 10.29
CA PRO A 150 4.64 -25.38 10.39
C PRO A 150 4.12 -25.13 11.80
N GLU A 151 2.89 -24.62 11.90
CA GLU A 151 2.12 -24.42 13.13
C GLU A 151 2.71 -23.41 14.14
N VAL A 152 3.60 -22.52 13.69
CA VAL A 152 4.15 -21.44 14.52
C VAL A 152 3.32 -20.17 14.38
N SER A 153 2.91 -19.57 15.51
CA SER A 153 2.25 -18.26 15.51
C SER A 153 3.25 -17.14 15.24
N VAL A 154 2.95 -16.31 14.26
CA VAL A 154 3.70 -15.11 13.90
C VAL A 154 2.87 -13.88 14.26
N ALA A 155 3.45 -12.98 15.05
CA ALA A 155 2.86 -11.70 15.38
C ALA A 155 3.15 -10.70 14.25
N LEU A 156 2.10 -10.10 13.70
CA LEU A 156 2.20 -9.05 12.70
C LEU A 156 2.30 -7.68 13.39
N PRO A 157 3.20 -6.81 12.94
CA PRO A 157 3.33 -5.45 13.48
C PRO A 157 2.00 -4.71 13.35
N ALA A 158 1.73 -3.82 14.31
CA ALA A 158 0.53 -3.00 14.29
C ALA A 158 0.81 -1.62 14.87
N PHE A 159 0.38 -0.59 14.15
CA PHE A 159 0.52 0.81 14.56
C PHE A 159 -0.83 1.44 14.82
N ASP A 160 -0.94 2.25 15.88
CA ASP A 160 -2.16 2.97 16.20
C ASP A 160 -2.02 4.46 15.87
N LYS A 161 -2.61 4.85 14.74
CA LYS A 161 -2.59 6.23 14.24
C LYS A 161 -3.35 7.21 15.15
N SER A 162 -4.20 6.75 16.06
CA SER A 162 -4.96 7.62 16.98
C SER A 162 -4.13 8.13 18.15
N VAL A 163 -3.21 7.29 18.65
CA VAL A 163 -2.24 7.65 19.68
C VAL A 163 -0.86 7.98 19.11
N ASP A 164 -0.68 7.79 17.80
CA ASP A 164 0.56 8.04 17.06
C ASP A 164 1.75 7.21 17.56
N ASP A 165 1.48 5.95 17.91
CA ASP A 165 2.51 5.01 18.39
C ASP A 165 2.19 3.55 18.05
N ARG A 166 3.18 2.67 18.22
CA ARG A 166 3.01 1.22 18.04
C ARG A 166 2.02 0.67 19.06
N ARG A 167 1.24 -0.32 18.64
CA ARG A 167 0.42 -1.10 19.57
C ARG A 167 1.31 -1.95 20.47
N PRO A 168 0.89 -2.22 21.72
CA PRO A 168 1.58 -3.18 22.56
C PRO A 168 1.60 -4.55 21.86
N LEU A 169 2.68 -5.32 22.04
CA LEU A 169 2.87 -6.63 21.38
C LEU A 169 1.71 -7.59 21.60
N SER A 170 1.04 -7.52 22.76
CA SER A 170 -0.14 -8.35 23.06
C SER A 170 -1.36 -8.05 22.18
N ALA A 171 -1.41 -6.88 21.54
CA ALA A 171 -2.48 -6.46 20.64
C ALA A 171 -2.10 -6.62 19.16
N TRP A 172 -0.95 -7.23 18.87
CA TRP A 172 -0.52 -7.49 17.50
C TRP A 172 -1.31 -8.67 16.92
N PRO A 173 -1.87 -8.54 15.70
CA PRO A 173 -2.54 -9.63 15.02
C PRO A 173 -1.65 -10.86 14.93
N GLN A 174 -2.23 -12.05 15.07
CA GLN A 174 -1.51 -13.31 14.96
C GLN A 174 -1.90 -14.04 13.69
N ILE A 175 -0.93 -14.69 13.05
CA ILE A 175 -1.17 -15.64 11.97
C ILE A 175 -0.31 -16.88 12.15
N THR A 176 -0.89 -18.06 11.98
CA THR A 176 -0.15 -19.32 12.07
C THR A 176 0.55 -19.61 10.75
N ALA A 177 1.86 -19.89 10.76
CA ALA A 177 2.63 -20.36 9.61
C ALA A 177 2.33 -21.84 9.26
N PRO A 178 2.65 -22.31 8.04
CA PRO A 178 3.15 -21.54 6.90
C PRO A 178 2.01 -20.72 6.27
N VAL A 179 2.36 -19.61 5.62
CA VAL A 179 1.44 -18.84 4.78
C VAL A 179 1.80 -19.07 3.32
N ASP A 180 0.81 -19.04 2.43
CA ASP A 180 1.02 -19.19 1.00
C ASP A 180 1.40 -17.86 0.34
N VAL A 181 0.81 -16.76 0.82
CA VAL A 181 1.01 -15.42 0.27
C VAL A 181 1.15 -14.41 1.40
N VAL A 182 2.14 -13.54 1.30
CA VAL A 182 2.30 -12.34 2.12
C VAL A 182 1.99 -11.13 1.24
N ILE A 183 1.01 -10.32 1.62
CA ILE A 183 0.72 -9.04 0.97
C ILE A 183 1.33 -7.92 1.80
N PHE A 184 2.42 -7.32 1.31
CA PHE A 184 3.07 -6.18 1.93
C PHE A 184 2.74 -4.90 1.17
N GLU A 185 1.97 -4.01 1.79
CA GLU A 185 1.39 -2.85 1.11
C GLU A 185 1.88 -1.52 1.68
N GLY A 186 1.98 -0.50 0.84
CA GLY A 186 2.33 0.83 1.33
C GLY A 186 2.54 1.84 0.22
N TRP A 187 2.47 3.12 0.58
CA TRP A 187 2.53 4.20 -0.41
C TRP A 187 3.91 4.34 -1.06
N CYS A 188 4.98 3.99 -0.34
CA CYS A 188 6.36 3.99 -0.82
C CYS A 188 6.94 2.57 -0.96
N VAL A 189 6.11 1.51 -0.88
CA VAL A 189 6.60 0.13 -1.07
C VAL A 189 7.18 0.00 -2.48
N GLY A 190 8.41 -0.52 -2.56
CA GLY A 190 9.15 -0.64 -3.79
C GLY A 190 9.71 0.67 -4.34
N CYS A 191 9.61 1.81 -3.66
CA CYS A 191 10.19 3.09 -4.11
C CYS A 191 11.73 3.00 -4.20
N VAL A 192 12.33 3.60 -5.22
CA VAL A 192 13.79 3.69 -5.42
C VAL A 192 14.29 5.11 -5.16
N PRO A 193 15.59 5.31 -4.84
CA PRO A 193 16.15 6.65 -4.70
C PRO A 193 16.16 7.41 -6.03
N GLN A 194 15.93 8.72 -5.95
CA GLN A 194 16.19 9.66 -7.05
C GLN A 194 17.70 9.88 -7.25
N VAL A 195 18.06 10.32 -8.45
CA VAL A 195 19.41 10.83 -8.73
C VAL A 195 19.65 12.14 -7.97
N GLY A 196 20.89 12.36 -7.55
CA GLY A 196 21.24 13.51 -6.69
C GLY A 196 20.87 14.88 -7.29
N GLU A 197 20.93 15.02 -8.62
CA GLU A 197 20.56 16.26 -9.33
C GLU A 197 19.08 16.64 -9.11
N ASP A 198 18.18 15.66 -9.02
CA ASP A 198 16.76 15.89 -8.78
C ASP A 198 16.47 16.41 -7.36
N LEU A 199 17.38 16.18 -6.42
CA LEU A 199 17.27 16.62 -5.02
C LEU A 199 17.73 18.05 -4.81
N VAL A 200 18.41 18.68 -5.77
CA VAL A 200 18.98 20.02 -5.58
C VAL A 200 17.87 21.07 -5.42
N ARG A 201 16.85 21.02 -6.29
CA ARG A 201 15.79 22.02 -6.30
C ARG A 201 14.62 21.58 -5.41
N PRO A 202 14.13 22.43 -4.50
CA PRO A 202 12.89 22.16 -3.78
C PRO A 202 11.72 22.12 -4.78
N ILE A 203 10.76 21.22 -4.57
CA ILE A 203 9.60 21.08 -5.46
C ILE A 203 8.31 21.70 -4.91
N ASN A 204 8.29 22.07 -3.63
CA ASN A 204 7.14 22.68 -2.97
C ASN A 204 7.55 23.60 -1.81
N ALA A 205 6.56 24.26 -1.21
CA ALA A 205 6.77 25.25 -0.16
C ALA A 205 7.42 24.67 1.10
N LEU A 206 7.09 23.43 1.47
CA LEU A 206 7.69 22.74 2.62
C LEU A 206 9.18 22.55 2.40
N GLU A 207 9.57 22.05 1.22
CA GLU A 207 10.97 21.87 0.90
C GLU A 207 11.74 23.18 0.79
N SER A 208 11.14 24.22 0.20
CA SER A 208 11.82 25.52 0.07
C SER A 208 11.98 26.26 1.40
N GLY A 209 11.08 26.02 2.37
CA GLY A 209 11.01 26.75 3.62
C GLY A 209 11.64 26.03 4.81
N GLU A 210 11.45 24.71 4.91
CA GLU A 210 11.85 23.92 6.08
C GLU A 210 12.94 22.89 5.77
N ASP A 211 13.27 22.68 4.50
CA ASP A 211 14.37 21.82 4.02
C ASP A 211 15.20 22.60 2.97
N ALA A 212 15.49 23.86 3.28
CA ALA A 212 16.15 24.77 2.33
C ALA A 212 17.56 24.29 1.95
N ASP A 213 18.26 23.63 2.88
CA ASP A 213 19.57 23.02 2.65
C ASP A 213 19.50 21.63 1.98
N GLY A 214 18.30 21.05 1.86
CA GLY A 214 18.07 19.75 1.25
C GLY A 214 18.49 18.55 2.10
N SER A 215 18.86 18.75 3.37
CA SER A 215 19.29 17.69 4.27
C SER A 215 18.21 16.64 4.51
N TRP A 216 16.93 17.04 4.62
CA TRP A 216 15.82 16.12 4.83
C TRP A 216 15.55 15.27 3.58
N ARG A 217 15.41 15.89 2.40
CA ARG A 217 15.17 15.13 1.16
C ARG A 217 16.35 14.24 0.78
N THR A 218 17.57 14.66 1.11
CA THR A 218 18.78 13.82 0.95
C THR A 218 18.73 12.62 1.88
N TYR A 219 18.45 12.81 3.17
CA TYR A 219 18.29 11.71 4.13
C TYR A 219 17.21 10.72 3.69
N VAL A 220 16.03 11.21 3.29
CA VAL A 220 14.93 10.36 2.79
C VAL A 220 15.39 9.52 1.59
N ASN A 221 16.16 10.12 0.67
CA ASN A 221 16.70 9.42 -0.49
C ASN A 221 17.75 8.36 -0.12
N GLU A 222 18.63 8.66 0.83
CA GLU A 222 19.62 7.71 1.35
C GLU A 222 18.96 6.51 2.04
N GLN A 223 17.88 6.74 2.80
CA GLN A 223 17.10 5.66 3.40
C GLN A 223 16.51 4.73 2.32
N LEU A 224 16.03 5.29 1.21
CA LEU A 224 15.56 4.50 0.05
C LEU A 224 16.67 3.67 -0.59
N GLY A 225 17.88 4.23 -0.73
CA GLY A 225 19.03 3.53 -1.30
C GLY A 225 19.72 2.52 -0.38
N GLY A 226 19.39 2.52 0.92
CA GLY A 226 19.95 1.62 1.92
C GLY A 226 18.90 0.68 2.52
N PRO A 227 18.48 0.86 3.78
CA PRO A 227 17.62 -0.12 4.46
C PRO A 227 16.31 -0.46 3.72
N TYR A 228 15.68 0.51 3.07
CA TYR A 228 14.43 0.25 2.35
C TYR A 228 14.66 -0.59 1.09
N ALA A 229 15.80 -0.45 0.42
CA ALA A 229 16.17 -1.32 -0.69
C ALA A 229 16.25 -2.78 -0.20
N GLU A 230 16.93 -3.03 0.93
CA GLU A 230 17.02 -4.38 1.51
C GLU A 230 15.65 -4.98 1.86
N LEU A 231 14.72 -4.15 2.35
CA LEU A 231 13.34 -4.57 2.63
C LEU A 231 12.55 -4.86 1.36
N PHE A 232 12.70 -4.03 0.32
CA PHE A 232 11.97 -4.21 -0.94
C PHE A 232 12.56 -5.32 -1.82
N ASP A 233 13.84 -5.67 -1.64
CA ASP A 233 14.48 -6.84 -2.23
C ASP A 233 13.88 -8.17 -1.72
N ARG A 234 13.07 -8.13 -0.65
CA ARG A 234 12.30 -9.30 -0.17
C ARG A 234 10.99 -9.53 -0.93
N LEU A 235 10.60 -8.61 -1.83
CA LEU A 235 9.40 -8.75 -2.63
C LEU A 235 9.69 -9.68 -3.81
N ASP A 236 8.84 -10.69 -4.01
CA ASP A 236 8.92 -11.53 -5.21
C ASP A 236 8.36 -10.80 -6.42
N ARG A 237 7.27 -10.04 -6.22
CA ARG A 237 6.60 -9.25 -7.26
C ARG A 237 6.03 -7.96 -6.69
N LEU A 238 5.87 -6.96 -7.55
CA LEU A 238 5.37 -5.62 -7.22
C LEU A 238 4.19 -5.25 -8.12
N ILE A 239 3.09 -4.84 -7.48
CA ILE A 239 1.93 -4.23 -8.15
C ILE A 239 1.88 -2.76 -7.81
N MET A 240 1.66 -1.90 -8.81
CA MET A 240 1.39 -0.48 -8.62
C MET A 240 -0.07 -0.15 -8.94
N LEU A 241 -0.79 0.49 -8.00
CA LEU A 241 -2.01 1.24 -8.29
C LEU A 241 -1.60 2.64 -8.73
N LYS A 242 -1.58 2.87 -10.05
CA LYS A 242 -1.20 4.15 -10.63
C LYS A 242 -2.39 5.10 -10.65
N VAL A 243 -2.28 6.18 -9.89
CA VAL A 243 -3.24 7.28 -9.91
C VAL A 243 -3.01 8.18 -11.14
N PRO A 244 -4.03 8.92 -11.64
CA PRO A 244 -3.87 9.79 -12.80
C PRO A 244 -2.81 10.88 -12.60
N ASP A 245 -2.90 11.57 -11.46
CA ASP A 245 -2.05 12.70 -11.10
C ASP A 245 -2.11 12.96 -9.58
N LEU A 246 -1.28 13.91 -9.13
CA LEU A 246 -1.23 14.32 -7.72
C LEU A 246 -2.50 15.06 -7.27
N GLU A 247 -3.20 15.76 -8.18
CA GLU A 247 -4.45 16.45 -7.85
C GLU A 247 -5.53 15.45 -7.42
N CYS A 248 -5.56 14.26 -8.02
CA CYS A 248 -6.41 13.15 -7.57
C CYS A 248 -6.07 12.75 -6.13
N VAL A 249 -4.77 12.66 -5.78
CA VAL A 249 -4.33 12.35 -4.40
C VAL A 249 -4.85 13.40 -3.41
N TYR A 250 -4.74 14.70 -3.74
CA TYR A 250 -5.31 15.78 -2.94
C TYR A 250 -6.83 15.61 -2.74
N ARG A 251 -7.58 15.40 -3.83
CA ARG A 251 -9.05 15.25 -3.78
C ARG A 251 -9.46 14.04 -2.95
N TRP A 252 -8.85 12.89 -3.18
CA TRP A 252 -9.20 11.63 -2.54
C TRP A 252 -8.81 11.61 -1.07
N ARG A 253 -7.62 12.13 -0.72
CA ARG A 253 -7.24 12.25 0.68
C ARG A 253 -8.17 13.22 1.42
N GLY A 254 -8.51 14.36 0.81
CA GLY A 254 -9.50 15.28 1.39
C GLY A 254 -10.87 14.62 1.61
N LEU A 255 -11.32 13.76 0.69
CA LEU A 255 -12.56 13.00 0.86
C LEU A 255 -12.46 12.01 2.02
N GLN A 256 -11.31 11.34 2.17
CA GLN A 256 -11.07 10.41 3.28
C GLN A 256 -11.11 11.13 4.64
N GLU A 257 -10.43 12.27 4.77
CA GLU A 257 -10.44 13.07 6.00
C GLU A 257 -11.86 13.56 6.34
N ARG A 258 -12.65 13.99 5.33
CA ARG A 258 -14.06 14.37 5.55
C ARG A 258 -14.93 13.19 6.01
N LYS A 259 -14.74 12.01 5.44
CA LYS A 259 -15.47 10.79 5.85
C LYS A 259 -15.11 10.40 7.29
N LEU A 260 -13.83 10.46 7.66
CA LEU A 260 -13.38 10.23 9.03
C LEU A 260 -14.00 11.25 10.00
N ALA A 261 -14.02 12.53 9.62
CA ALA A 261 -14.65 13.60 10.40
C ALA A 261 -16.14 13.33 10.69
N ALA A 262 -16.89 12.91 9.67
CA ALA A 262 -18.31 12.61 9.80
C ALA A 262 -18.57 11.41 10.72
N ALA A 263 -17.73 10.36 10.63
CA ALA A 263 -17.85 9.18 11.48
C ALA A 263 -17.53 9.47 12.96
N VAL A 264 -16.52 10.30 13.23
CA VAL A 264 -16.11 10.67 14.60
C VAL A 264 -17.15 11.58 15.27
N ARG A 265 -17.74 12.53 14.54
CA ARG A 265 -18.81 13.40 15.05
C ARG A 265 -20.07 12.61 15.47
N GLY A 266 -20.35 11.47 14.84
CA GLY A 266 -21.44 10.57 15.23
C GLY A 266 -21.19 9.78 16.53
N ASN A 267 -19.92 9.63 16.94
CA ASN A 267 -19.52 8.77 18.06
C ASN A 267 -19.05 9.52 19.32
N GLY A 268 -19.21 10.85 19.38
CA GLY A 268 -18.96 11.65 20.59
C GLY A 268 -17.49 11.75 21.05
N SER A 269 -16.53 11.29 20.25
CA SER A 269 -15.09 11.40 20.56
C SER A 269 -14.52 12.71 19.99
N SER A 270 -13.95 13.55 20.86
CA SER A 270 -13.52 14.93 20.57
C SER A 270 -12.02 15.08 20.27
N SER A 271 -11.26 14.00 20.04
CA SER A 271 -9.79 14.09 19.98
C SER A 271 -9.15 14.06 18.58
N HIS A 272 -9.90 13.82 17.49
CA HIS A 272 -9.32 13.94 16.15
C HIS A 272 -9.28 15.40 15.70
N ARG A 273 -8.09 16.03 15.78
CA ARG A 273 -7.83 17.31 15.13
C ARG A 273 -8.07 17.14 13.63
N LEU A 274 -9.21 17.64 13.16
CA LEU A 274 -9.53 17.66 11.74
C LEU A 274 -8.47 18.49 11.03
N MET A 275 -7.85 17.88 10.02
CA MET A 275 -6.91 18.57 9.16
C MET A 275 -7.70 19.53 8.27
N ASP A 276 -7.50 20.84 8.43
CA ASP A 276 -8.06 21.81 7.48
C ASP A 276 -7.38 21.70 6.10
N GLU A 277 -7.86 22.45 5.11
CA GLU A 277 -7.33 22.36 3.76
C GLU A 277 -5.83 22.71 3.69
N ALA A 278 -5.38 23.69 4.48
CA ALA A 278 -3.98 24.11 4.50
C ALA A 278 -3.09 23.02 5.12
N ALA A 279 -3.54 22.42 6.22
CA ALA A 279 -2.85 21.32 6.87
C ALA A 279 -2.84 20.06 5.99
N LEU A 280 -3.89 19.82 5.18
CA LEU A 280 -3.93 18.73 4.20
C LEU A 280 -2.93 18.97 3.08
N ARG A 281 -2.88 20.19 2.57
CA ARG A 281 -1.90 20.57 1.54
C ARG A 281 -0.49 20.36 2.05
N ARG A 282 -0.20 20.87 3.25
CA ARG A 282 1.08 20.67 3.94
C ARG A 282 1.41 19.20 4.17
N PHE A 283 0.43 18.40 4.58
CA PHE A 283 0.63 16.96 4.77
C PHE A 283 1.07 16.29 3.46
N ILE A 284 0.37 16.56 2.35
CA ILE A 284 0.69 15.96 1.05
C ILE A 284 2.06 16.41 0.53
N MET A 285 2.51 17.64 0.85
CA MET A 285 3.84 18.12 0.49
C MET A 285 4.98 17.21 1.00
N HIS A 286 4.79 16.50 2.11
CA HIS A 286 5.80 15.54 2.61
C HIS A 286 5.98 14.34 1.66
N TYR A 287 4.93 13.98 0.92
CA TYR A 287 4.90 12.78 0.07
C TYR A 287 5.05 13.12 -1.41
N GLU A 288 4.87 14.39 -1.77
CA GLU A 288 4.75 14.87 -3.14
C GLU A 288 5.94 14.46 -4.02
N ARG A 289 7.17 14.66 -3.52
CA ARG A 289 8.40 14.35 -4.27
C ARG A 289 8.45 12.90 -4.70
N LEU A 290 8.35 11.99 -3.74
CA LEU A 290 8.39 10.57 -4.01
C LEU A 290 7.16 10.09 -4.77
N THR A 291 5.98 10.67 -4.52
CA THR A 291 4.77 10.35 -5.31
C THR A 291 4.97 10.68 -6.79
N ARG A 292 5.49 11.88 -7.10
CA ARG A 292 5.80 12.29 -8.48
C ARG A 292 6.87 11.38 -9.10
N HIS A 293 7.92 11.07 -8.34
CA HIS A 293 8.98 10.17 -8.79
C HIS A 293 8.41 8.80 -9.16
N MET A 294 7.73 8.12 -8.23
CA MET A 294 7.12 6.80 -8.46
C MET A 294 6.13 6.80 -9.62
N LEU A 295 5.32 7.85 -9.79
CA LEU A 295 4.38 7.95 -10.92
C LEU A 295 5.08 8.00 -12.29
N ALA A 296 6.31 8.51 -12.34
CA ALA A 296 7.11 8.60 -13.55
C ALA A 296 7.90 7.31 -13.83
N GLU A 297 8.49 6.70 -12.80
CA GLU A 297 9.45 5.59 -12.98
C GLU A 297 8.86 4.20 -12.74
N MET A 298 8.04 4.02 -11.70
CA MET A 298 7.62 2.70 -11.23
C MET A 298 6.82 1.89 -12.26
N PRO A 299 5.96 2.49 -13.12
CA PRO A 299 5.24 1.74 -14.13
C PRO A 299 6.12 0.92 -15.08
N ALA A 300 7.40 1.28 -15.23
CA ALA A 300 8.35 0.58 -16.10
C ALA A 300 9.00 -0.65 -15.43
N ARG A 301 8.87 -0.82 -14.11
CA ARG A 301 9.51 -1.93 -13.36
C ARG A 301 8.59 -2.70 -12.42
N ALA A 302 7.40 -2.18 -12.11
CA ALA A 302 6.39 -2.96 -11.39
C ALA A 302 5.89 -4.08 -12.31
N ASP A 303 5.79 -5.31 -11.82
CA ASP A 303 5.30 -6.44 -12.61
C ASP A 303 3.89 -6.21 -13.14
N ILE A 304 3.03 -5.55 -12.35
CA ILE A 304 1.72 -5.09 -12.80
C ILE A 304 1.51 -3.62 -12.45
N THR A 305 1.06 -2.84 -13.43
CA THR A 305 0.52 -1.50 -13.18
C THR A 305 -0.99 -1.46 -13.46
N LEU A 306 -1.78 -1.20 -12.42
CA LEU A 306 -3.22 -0.97 -12.48
C LEU A 306 -3.51 0.53 -12.54
N PHE A 307 -4.00 1.01 -13.69
CA PHE A 307 -4.30 2.42 -13.91
C PHE A 307 -5.70 2.75 -13.41
N LEU A 308 -5.80 3.76 -12.56
CA LEU A 308 -7.06 4.31 -12.06
C LEU A 308 -7.47 5.54 -12.86
N ASP A 309 -8.77 5.76 -13.01
CA ASP A 309 -9.33 7.07 -13.38
C ASP A 309 -9.60 7.94 -12.14
N GLU A 310 -10.14 9.15 -12.35
CA GLU A 310 -10.49 10.09 -11.28
C GLU A 310 -11.59 9.61 -10.33
N ASN A 311 -12.34 8.56 -10.72
CA ASN A 311 -13.46 7.96 -9.99
C ASN A 311 -13.09 6.63 -9.33
N HIS A 312 -11.80 6.34 -9.15
CA HIS A 312 -11.28 5.09 -8.59
C HIS A 312 -11.63 3.84 -9.41
N ARG A 313 -11.92 3.98 -10.71
CA ARG A 313 -12.16 2.83 -11.59
C ARG A 313 -10.86 2.39 -12.23
N PHE A 314 -10.65 1.07 -12.27
CA PHE A 314 -9.57 0.48 -13.05
C PHE A 314 -9.89 0.62 -14.54
N VAL A 315 -9.03 1.32 -15.27
CA VAL A 315 -9.21 1.59 -16.71
C VAL A 315 -8.27 0.78 -17.58
N ARG A 316 -7.12 0.35 -17.04
CA ARG A 316 -6.11 -0.45 -17.76
C ARG A 316 -5.26 -1.23 -16.77
N ALA A 317 -4.85 -2.44 -17.13
CA ALA A 317 -3.70 -3.11 -16.54
C ALA A 317 -2.55 -3.18 -17.55
N HIS A 318 -1.33 -3.11 -17.05
CA HIS A 318 -0.12 -3.37 -17.81
C HIS A 318 0.69 -4.40 -17.05
N ILE A 319 1.28 -5.35 -17.76
CA ILE A 319 2.17 -6.36 -17.21
C ILE A 319 3.54 -6.12 -17.83
N ASN A 320 4.58 -5.98 -17.00
CA ASN A 320 5.96 -6.02 -17.47
C ASN A 320 6.42 -7.49 -17.43
N GLU A 321 6.96 -7.98 -18.55
CA GLU A 321 7.54 -9.33 -18.67
C GLU A 321 9.03 -9.33 -18.37
#